data_AF-A0A353E8D8-F1
#
_entry.id   AF-A0A353E8D8-F1
#
_cell.length_a   1.000
_cell.length_b   1.000
_cell.length_c   1.000
_cell.angle_alpha   90.00
_cell.angle_beta   90.00
_cell.angle_gamma   90.00
#
_symmetry.space_group_name_H-M   'P 1'
#
loop_
_entity.id
_entity.type
_entity.pdbx_description
1 polymer ?
#
loop_
_entity_poly.entity_id
_entity_poly.type
_entity_poly.pdbx_seq_one_letter_code
_entity_poly.pdbx_strand_id
1 'polypeptide(L)'
;MTRKNRVTNLRQFQHRSEELKREGYVAVRPDAYVSPKNGGCKVFSWNDYVRSMLLSEAGMSASSASGEGSAARQQVSTIFASSGGESLSKPKDVGTPDLGYMEWGFGNRKPNIVWLLTRMSPFTAAGFDFIKKILVGRGPMPKYHYTQYVGGNITEKYIPYETAGVLLRVRIAELKAQEEKAKLERQQAEQAQQNQQQGESDNTSEEKPISLNLSYPAQDEEDSDEMKSLKEDLKKWEETNAWVRQFIDDNDLMQTYLNMAGDMALMSQCFAEIQLNQRQLGDNGKPVDTANWKPKAIGLKHRSIFTTRLERQDSKYRINYAYISNQWLDATQSANTLKEEDRKISALPFLQSTSAVKDLQRYIREARQKRVSVKKRPTRFIMSPRDYGGPYYADASWHSIFAGSIFEYAFTIVDDRLTRKRNSNIIGRVIYIHQDYINKLYQQQGESKKKTIGEIQNEIFTSINTWLANPDNAGQALVSSAFTGSDGKEHKAWEIVEIESKANDQANADKTELQEISSIIFFAMGLDAKLIGNTPGDTASSGGTDLRERFLVKQIQFAPMQQAMLRPLEVISRFNEWDEHLVWQIDREVLTTLDNSKTGVAKQGQE
;
A
#
# COMPACT_ATOMS: atom_id res chain seq x y z
N MET A 1 -26.15 5.53 -54.45
CA MET A 1 -25.28 6.72 -54.54
C MET A 1 -23.87 6.32 -54.11
N THR A 2 -22.93 6.31 -55.04
CA THR A 2 -21.52 5.96 -54.83
C THR A 2 -20.88 6.95 -53.84
N ARG A 3 -20.13 6.46 -52.84
CA ARG A 3 -19.39 7.24 -51.83
C ARG A 3 -18.22 8.04 -52.46
N LYS A 4 -18.49 8.92 -53.44
CA LYS A 4 -17.47 9.68 -54.17
C LYS A 4 -16.69 10.68 -53.30
N ASN A 5 -17.27 11.14 -52.19
CA ASN A 5 -16.72 12.24 -51.38
C ASN A 5 -15.91 11.76 -50.15
N ARG A 6 -15.64 10.45 -50.05
CA ARG A 6 -14.94 9.84 -48.92
C ARG A 6 -13.69 9.13 -49.43
N VAL A 7 -12.52 9.50 -48.91
CA VAL A 7 -11.23 8.89 -49.29
C VAL A 7 -10.59 8.16 -48.11
N THR A 8 -10.06 6.96 -48.36
CA THR A 8 -9.53 6.07 -47.31
C THR A 8 -8.01 5.95 -47.28
N ASN A 9 -7.33 6.41 -48.33
CA ASN A 9 -5.88 6.33 -48.43
C ASN A 9 -5.30 7.48 -49.26
N LEU A 10 -3.98 7.68 -49.14
CA LEU A 10 -3.26 8.79 -49.77
C LEU A 10 -3.38 8.80 -51.30
N ARG A 11 -3.40 7.63 -51.95
CA ARG A 11 -3.53 7.53 -53.42
C ARG A 11 -4.91 7.96 -53.91
N GLN A 12 -5.97 7.56 -53.20
CA GLN A 12 -7.34 8.01 -53.47
C GLN A 12 -7.50 9.51 -53.24
N PHE A 13 -6.87 10.05 -52.18
CA PHE A 13 -6.87 11.49 -51.92
C PHE A 13 -6.13 12.27 -53.03
N GLN A 14 -4.98 11.79 -53.49
CA GLN A 14 -4.23 12.41 -54.60
C GLN A 14 -5.05 12.43 -55.88
N HIS A 15 -5.64 11.29 -56.27
CA HIS A 15 -6.49 11.19 -57.45
C HIS A 15 -7.70 12.13 -57.37
N ARG A 16 -8.38 12.19 -56.22
CA ARG A 16 -9.53 13.09 -56.02
C ARG A 16 -9.12 14.56 -56.01
N SER A 17 -7.96 14.89 -55.44
CA SER A 17 -7.41 16.25 -55.45
C SER A 17 -7.08 16.71 -56.86
N GLU A 18 -6.53 15.83 -57.70
CA GLU A 18 -6.24 16.13 -59.10
C GLU A 18 -7.51 16.29 -59.95
N GLU A 19 -8.54 15.47 -59.71
CA GLU A 19 -9.85 15.60 -60.35
C GLU A 19 -10.48 16.96 -60.04
N LEU A 20 -10.55 17.33 -58.76
CA LEU A 20 -11.10 18.62 -58.32
C LEU A 20 -10.29 19.82 -58.85
N LYS A 21 -8.97 19.70 -58.94
CA LYS A 21 -8.14 20.75 -59.57
C LYS A 21 -8.43 20.92 -61.05
N ARG A 22 -8.66 19.83 -61.79
CA ARG A 22 -9.06 19.88 -63.21
C ARG A 22 -10.42 20.51 -63.40
N GLU A 23 -11.31 20.37 -62.41
CA GLU A 23 -12.63 21.00 -62.38
C GLU A 23 -12.61 22.46 -61.86
N GLY A 24 -11.44 23.07 -61.64
CA GLY A 24 -11.33 24.49 -61.27
C GLY A 24 -11.42 24.79 -59.77
N TYR A 25 -11.37 23.75 -58.91
CA TYR A 25 -11.33 23.92 -57.46
C TYR A 25 -9.90 24.06 -56.93
N VAL A 26 -9.73 24.90 -55.91
CA VAL A 26 -8.45 25.06 -55.21
C VAL A 26 -8.59 24.60 -53.75
N ALA A 27 -7.65 23.77 -53.32
CA ALA A 27 -7.55 23.31 -51.94
C ALA A 27 -7.04 24.43 -51.03
N VAL A 28 -7.79 24.74 -49.98
CA VAL A 28 -7.42 25.77 -49.01
C VAL A 28 -6.76 25.11 -47.80
N ARG A 29 -5.51 25.49 -47.49
CA ARG A 29 -4.82 25.07 -46.26
C ARG A 29 -5.17 26.01 -45.10
N PRO A 30 -5.36 25.49 -43.87
CA PRO A 30 -5.63 26.33 -42.71
C PRO A 30 -4.56 27.42 -42.47
N ASP A 31 -3.30 27.09 -42.75
CA ASP A 31 -2.13 27.93 -42.47
C ASP A 31 -1.93 29.04 -43.51
N ALA A 32 -2.64 29.00 -44.64
CA ALA A 32 -2.51 29.99 -45.71
C ALA A 32 -3.21 31.32 -45.39
N TYR A 33 -4.08 31.36 -44.37
CA TYR A 33 -4.91 32.52 -44.02
C TYR A 33 -4.87 32.87 -42.53
N VAL A 34 -4.20 32.05 -41.70
CA VAL A 34 -3.97 32.31 -40.28
C VAL A 34 -2.49 32.63 -40.07
N SER A 35 -2.17 33.87 -39.68
CA SER A 35 -0.81 34.18 -39.21
C SER A 35 -0.49 33.28 -38.01
N PRO A 36 0.59 32.50 -38.02
CA PRO A 36 1.00 31.74 -36.86
C PRO A 36 1.21 32.75 -35.73
N LYS A 37 0.49 32.61 -34.61
CA LYS A 37 0.88 33.33 -33.40
C LYS A 37 2.28 32.87 -33.05
N ASN A 38 3.26 33.77 -33.21
CA ASN A 38 4.64 33.55 -32.79
C ASN A 38 4.66 33.05 -31.35
N GLY A 39 5.24 31.88 -31.15
CA GLY A 39 5.24 31.17 -29.88
C GLY A 39 4.66 29.78 -30.05
N GLY A 40 5.46 28.87 -30.62
CA GLY A 40 5.21 27.44 -30.44
C GLY A 40 5.13 27.19 -28.94
N CYS A 41 3.91 27.06 -28.43
CA CYS A 41 3.68 26.67 -27.06
C CYS A 41 4.21 25.25 -26.97
N LYS A 42 5.46 25.07 -26.51
CA LYS A 42 5.95 23.76 -26.09
C LYS A 42 5.04 23.37 -24.94
N VAL A 43 4.01 22.58 -25.26
CA VAL A 43 3.07 22.05 -24.28
C VAL A 43 3.90 21.16 -23.38
N PHE A 44 4.16 21.64 -22.16
CA PHE A 44 4.85 20.88 -21.13
C PHE A 44 4.06 19.60 -20.88
N SER A 45 4.59 18.46 -21.31
CA SER A 45 3.90 17.18 -21.15
C SER A 45 4.00 16.72 -19.69
N TRP A 46 3.08 15.87 -19.26
CA TRP A 46 3.21 15.22 -17.95
C TRP A 46 4.49 14.37 -17.88
N ASN A 47 5.00 13.87 -19.02
CA ASN A 47 6.29 13.20 -19.10
C ASN A 47 7.42 14.17 -18.79
N ASP A 48 7.39 15.37 -19.37
CA ASP A 48 8.39 16.41 -19.12
C ASP A 48 8.33 16.85 -17.66
N TYR A 49 7.15 16.89 -17.04
CA TYR A 49 7.01 17.16 -15.61
C TYR A 49 7.61 16.04 -14.75
N VAL A 50 7.21 14.78 -14.96
CA VAL A 50 7.71 13.63 -14.19
C VAL A 50 9.21 13.45 -14.41
N ARG A 51 9.70 13.57 -15.64
CA ARG A 51 11.13 13.56 -15.96
C ARG A 51 11.84 14.76 -15.37
N SER A 52 11.27 15.96 -15.35
CA SER A 52 11.89 17.12 -14.71
C SER A 52 11.98 16.96 -13.19
N MET A 53 10.97 16.36 -12.56
CA MET A 53 11.02 15.96 -11.15
C MET A 53 12.14 14.94 -10.94
N LEU A 54 12.18 13.86 -11.73
CA LEU A 54 13.21 12.82 -11.61
C LEU A 54 14.64 13.30 -11.94
N LEU A 55 14.82 14.20 -12.92
CA LEU A 55 16.12 14.68 -13.42
C LEU A 55 16.65 15.88 -12.63
N SER A 56 15.79 16.83 -12.22
CA SER A 56 16.23 17.95 -11.36
C SER A 56 16.70 17.44 -10.00
N GLU A 57 16.12 16.33 -9.53
CA GLU A 57 16.48 15.69 -8.27
C GLU A 57 17.74 14.83 -8.36
N ALA A 58 18.17 14.40 -9.55
CA ALA A 58 19.46 13.78 -9.79
C ALA A 58 20.65 14.79 -9.77
N GLY A 59 20.36 16.10 -9.66
CA GLY A 59 21.38 17.16 -9.67
C GLY A 59 22.01 17.43 -11.04
N MET A 60 21.36 17.03 -12.14
CA MET A 60 21.91 17.10 -13.49
C MET A 60 21.15 18.13 -14.35
N SER A 61 21.87 19.02 -15.03
CA SER A 61 21.27 20.01 -15.93
C SER A 61 20.69 19.34 -17.18
N ALA A 62 19.54 19.85 -17.64
CA ALA A 62 18.79 19.38 -18.81
C ALA A 62 19.50 19.64 -20.18
N SER A 63 20.83 19.60 -20.23
CA SER A 63 21.63 19.99 -21.40
C SER A 63 22.28 18.83 -22.16
N SER A 64 22.09 17.57 -21.76
CA SER A 64 22.58 16.43 -22.57
C SER A 64 21.51 15.99 -23.57
N ALA A 65 21.39 16.76 -24.65
CA ALA A 65 20.68 16.38 -25.88
C ALA A 65 21.49 15.35 -26.70
N SER A 66 22.00 14.29 -26.06
CA SER A 66 22.67 13.17 -26.74
C SER A 66 21.85 11.89 -26.52
N GLY A 67 20.79 11.78 -27.31
CA GLY A 67 20.44 10.62 -28.14
C GLY A 67 20.61 9.16 -27.70
N GLU A 68 20.87 8.81 -26.44
CA GLU A 68 20.98 7.41 -26.02
C GLU A 68 20.02 7.11 -24.86
N GLY A 69 18.85 6.57 -25.21
CA GLY A 69 17.83 6.12 -24.25
C GLY A 69 18.29 5.03 -23.27
N SER A 70 19.53 4.54 -23.37
CA SER A 70 20.13 3.58 -22.43
C SER A 70 20.66 4.23 -21.14
N ALA A 71 21.23 5.45 -21.22
CA ALA A 71 21.80 6.14 -20.07
C ALA A 71 20.72 6.62 -19.09
N ALA A 72 19.58 7.11 -19.59
CA ALA A 72 18.44 7.48 -18.76
C ALA A 72 17.81 6.27 -18.04
N ARG A 73 17.81 5.08 -18.67
CA ARG A 73 17.30 3.84 -18.06
C ARG A 73 18.13 3.36 -16.89
N GLN A 74 19.46 3.50 -16.96
CA GLN A 74 20.36 3.21 -15.83
C GLN A 74 20.21 4.22 -14.67
N GLN A 75 19.72 5.43 -14.97
CA GLN A 75 19.53 6.53 -14.01
C GLN A 75 18.22 6.42 -13.21
N VAL A 76 17.13 5.94 -13.83
CA VAL A 76 15.85 5.71 -13.12
C VAL A 76 15.94 4.55 -12.13
N SER A 77 16.62 3.46 -12.50
CA SER A 77 16.83 2.32 -11.59
C SER A 77 17.69 2.67 -10.37
N THR A 78 18.62 3.63 -10.50
CA THR A 78 19.43 4.14 -9.37
C THR A 78 18.66 5.09 -8.45
N ILE A 79 17.71 5.89 -8.97
CA ILE A 79 16.80 6.70 -8.13
C ILE A 79 15.97 5.82 -7.19
N PHE A 80 15.58 4.64 -7.66
CA PHE A 80 14.76 3.68 -6.91
C PHE A 80 15.55 2.58 -6.18
N ALA A 81 16.87 2.67 -6.06
CA ALA A 81 17.63 1.80 -5.15
C ALA A 81 17.07 1.90 -3.71
N SER A 82 17.05 0.80 -2.94
CA SER A 82 16.53 0.81 -1.55
C SER A 82 17.30 1.77 -0.66
N SER A 83 18.63 1.75 -0.73
CA SER A 83 19.53 2.64 0.04
C SER A 83 20.40 3.50 -0.87
N GLY A 84 20.49 4.79 -0.56
CA GLY A 84 21.48 5.73 -1.10
C GLY A 84 22.81 5.67 -0.34
N GLY A 85 23.59 6.75 -0.42
CA GLY A 85 24.87 6.89 0.28
C GLY A 85 24.73 7.01 1.79
N GLU A 86 25.85 6.88 2.51
CA GLU A 86 25.93 7.28 3.91
C GLU A 86 25.96 8.81 4.00
N SER A 87 25.13 9.37 4.87
CA SER A 87 25.20 10.78 5.24
C SER A 87 25.70 10.95 6.67
N LEU A 88 26.80 11.69 6.80
CA LEU A 88 27.38 12.14 8.06
C LEU A 88 26.74 13.46 8.55
N SER A 89 25.68 13.95 7.90
CA SER A 89 25.07 15.24 8.21
C SER A 89 24.19 15.18 9.47
N LYS A 90 24.79 14.85 10.61
CA LYS A 90 24.15 14.74 11.93
C LYS A 90 24.92 15.53 12.99
N PRO A 91 24.29 15.91 14.12
CA PRO A 91 25.03 16.50 15.24
C PRO A 91 26.07 15.51 15.82
N LYS A 92 27.20 16.01 16.35
CA LYS A 92 28.33 15.19 16.82
C LYS A 92 27.97 14.20 17.94
N ASP A 93 27.04 14.56 18.82
CA ASP A 93 26.64 13.75 19.98
C ASP A 93 25.47 12.79 19.71
N VAL A 94 25.13 12.56 18.44
CA VAL A 94 23.93 11.80 18.06
C VAL A 94 24.32 10.51 17.35
N GLY A 95 23.87 9.37 17.87
CA GLY A 95 24.14 8.03 17.32
C GLY A 95 25.56 7.54 17.62
N THR A 96 26.04 6.58 16.85
CA THR A 96 27.39 6.03 17.02
C THR A 96 28.45 7.00 16.47
N PRO A 97 29.58 7.23 17.17
CA PRO A 97 30.70 8.00 16.63
C PRO A 97 31.15 7.43 15.27
N ASP A 98 31.47 8.32 14.32
CA ASP A 98 31.95 7.98 12.96
C ASP A 98 30.98 7.21 12.04
N LEU A 99 29.73 6.96 12.48
CA LEU A 99 28.69 6.33 11.65
C LEU A 99 27.60 7.34 11.28
N GLY A 100 27.28 7.46 10.00
CA GLY A 100 26.17 8.26 9.50
C GLY A 100 24.85 7.50 9.46
N TYR A 101 23.80 8.17 8.98
CA TYR A 101 22.56 7.51 8.60
C TYR A 101 22.59 7.19 7.10
N MET A 102 21.95 6.10 6.71
CA MET A 102 21.80 5.73 5.31
C MET A 102 20.67 6.54 4.69
N GLU A 103 20.92 7.09 3.51
CA GLU A 103 19.88 7.77 2.75
C GLU A 103 18.85 6.76 2.20
N TRP A 104 17.58 7.13 2.19
CA TRP A 104 16.53 6.31 1.58
C TRP A 104 16.33 6.71 0.13
N GLY A 105 16.95 5.94 -0.78
CA GLY A 105 17.12 6.28 -2.19
C GLY A 105 18.02 7.49 -2.42
N PHE A 106 18.12 7.92 -3.68
CA PHE A 106 18.97 9.04 -4.07
C PHE A 106 18.52 10.36 -3.40
N GLY A 107 19.47 11.09 -2.81
CA GLY A 107 19.20 12.38 -2.17
C GLY A 107 18.27 12.31 -0.96
N ASN A 108 18.05 11.11 -0.40
CA ASN A 108 17.21 10.86 0.77
C ASN A 108 15.71 11.14 0.62
N ARG A 109 15.21 11.22 -0.63
CA ARG A 109 13.84 11.68 -0.96
C ARG A 109 12.85 10.59 -1.34
N LYS A 110 13.29 9.34 -1.47
CA LYS A 110 12.45 8.26 -2.02
C LYS A 110 11.07 8.15 -1.38
N PRO A 111 10.91 8.15 -0.03
CA PRO A 111 9.57 8.12 0.57
C PRO A 111 8.67 9.27 0.08
N ASN A 112 9.18 10.50 0.08
CA ASN A 112 8.40 11.69 -0.29
C ASN A 112 7.95 11.66 -1.76
N ILE A 113 8.86 11.27 -2.67
CA ILE A 113 8.58 11.17 -4.10
C ILE A 113 7.51 10.11 -4.35
N VAL A 114 7.72 8.92 -3.81
CA VAL A 114 6.78 7.80 -4.00
C VAL A 114 5.40 8.19 -3.50
N TRP A 115 5.30 8.77 -2.30
CA TRP A 115 4.03 9.22 -1.75
C TRP A 115 3.34 10.28 -2.62
N LEU A 116 4.09 11.27 -3.12
CA LEU A 116 3.55 12.27 -4.03
C LEU A 116 2.99 11.59 -5.28
N LEU A 117 3.79 10.74 -5.93
CA LEU A 117 3.41 10.04 -7.16
C LEU A 117 2.17 9.16 -6.97
N THR A 118 2.07 8.42 -5.86
CA THR A 118 0.90 7.58 -5.54
C THR A 118 -0.40 8.39 -5.50
N ARG A 119 -0.33 9.66 -5.05
CA ARG A 119 -1.50 10.54 -4.89
C ARG A 119 -1.85 11.36 -6.13
N MET A 120 -0.98 11.42 -7.15
CA MET A 120 -1.26 12.18 -8.37
C MET A 120 -2.30 11.51 -9.28
N SER A 121 -2.49 10.18 -9.16
CA SER A 121 -3.47 9.43 -9.94
C SER A 121 -4.52 8.76 -9.03
N PRO A 122 -5.83 8.90 -9.32
CA PRO A 122 -6.87 8.20 -8.59
C PRO A 122 -6.72 6.67 -8.59
N PHE A 123 -6.19 6.10 -9.68
CA PHE A 123 -6.02 4.64 -9.81
C PHE A 123 -4.96 4.11 -8.84
N THR A 124 -3.82 4.78 -8.74
CA THR A 124 -2.74 4.39 -7.81
C THR A 124 -3.15 4.66 -6.36
N ALA A 125 -3.88 5.74 -6.10
CA ALA A 125 -4.39 6.06 -4.78
C ALA A 125 -5.39 5.00 -4.28
N ALA A 126 -6.32 4.55 -5.13
CA ALA A 126 -7.28 3.49 -4.80
C ALA A 126 -6.59 2.14 -4.54
N GLY A 127 -5.60 1.77 -5.36
CA GLY A 127 -4.83 0.55 -5.17
C GLY A 127 -4.03 0.54 -3.87
N PHE A 128 -3.36 1.65 -3.54
CA PHE A 128 -2.65 1.81 -2.28
C PHE A 128 -3.59 1.69 -1.07
N ASP A 129 -4.73 2.40 -1.09
CA ASP A 129 -5.70 2.37 0.00
C ASP A 129 -6.30 0.96 0.19
N PHE A 130 -6.53 0.23 -0.90
CA PHE A 130 -6.97 -1.15 -0.88
C PHE A 130 -5.96 -2.08 -0.16
N ILE A 131 -4.67 -2.01 -0.52
CA ILE A 131 -3.62 -2.80 0.14
C ILE A 131 -3.52 -2.45 1.63
N LYS A 132 -3.51 -1.16 1.95
CA LYS A 132 -3.47 -0.66 3.33
C LYS A 132 -4.61 -1.24 4.17
N LYS A 133 -5.84 -1.24 3.63
CA LYS A 133 -7.04 -1.78 4.29
C LYS A 133 -6.97 -3.30 4.50
N ILE A 134 -6.45 -4.05 3.53
CA ILE A 134 -6.24 -5.49 3.71
C ILE A 134 -5.18 -5.77 4.77
N LEU A 135 -4.05 -5.05 4.74
CA LEU A 135 -2.97 -5.24 5.71
C LEU A 135 -3.43 -4.97 7.14
N VAL A 136 -4.16 -3.87 7.39
CA VAL A 136 -4.66 -3.57 8.74
C VAL A 136 -5.79 -4.52 9.16
N GLY A 137 -6.69 -4.90 8.25
CA GLY A 137 -7.86 -5.72 8.58
C GLY A 137 -8.66 -5.12 9.74
N ARG A 138 -8.94 -5.94 10.76
CA ARG A 138 -9.55 -5.51 12.04
C ARG A 138 -8.56 -4.95 13.06
N GLY A 139 -7.30 -4.82 12.68
CA GLY A 139 -6.20 -4.51 13.58
C GLY A 139 -5.75 -5.72 14.39
N PRO A 140 -4.68 -5.54 15.19
CA PRO A 140 -4.17 -6.60 16.06
C PRO A 140 -5.17 -6.90 17.18
N MET A 141 -5.51 -8.18 17.33
CA MET A 141 -6.40 -8.67 18.37
C MET A 141 -5.66 -9.66 19.28
N PRO A 142 -5.78 -9.53 20.61
CA PRO A 142 -5.25 -10.52 21.54
C PRO A 142 -6.14 -11.76 21.52
N LYS A 143 -5.51 -12.93 21.37
CA LYS A 143 -6.15 -14.25 21.43
C LYS A 143 -5.50 -15.09 22.52
N TYR A 144 -6.29 -15.99 23.10
CA TYR A 144 -5.80 -17.05 23.98
C TYR A 144 -5.64 -18.32 23.17
N HIS A 145 -4.40 -18.80 23.07
CA HIS A 145 -4.04 -20.05 22.40
C HIS A 145 -4.07 -21.21 23.39
N TYR A 146 -4.84 -22.25 23.09
CA TYR A 146 -4.86 -23.49 23.87
C TYR A 146 -5.06 -24.70 22.97
N THR A 147 -4.67 -25.87 23.47
CA THR A 147 -4.85 -27.14 22.78
C THR A 147 -6.03 -27.90 23.36
N GLN A 148 -6.86 -28.49 22.50
CA GLN A 148 -7.97 -29.35 22.90
C GLN A 148 -7.82 -30.72 22.25
N TYR A 149 -7.96 -31.78 23.05
CA TYR A 149 -8.01 -33.14 22.56
C TYR A 149 -9.44 -33.49 22.13
N VAL A 150 -9.65 -33.74 20.84
CA VAL A 150 -10.95 -34.12 20.27
C VAL A 150 -10.77 -35.35 19.39
N GLY A 151 -11.40 -36.46 19.77
CA GLY A 151 -11.47 -37.67 18.94
C GLY A 151 -10.13 -38.29 18.54
N GLY A 152 -9.12 -38.25 19.42
CA GLY A 152 -7.79 -38.80 19.13
C GLY A 152 -6.77 -37.79 18.61
N ASN A 153 -7.20 -36.58 18.24
CA ASN A 153 -6.33 -35.55 17.66
C ASN A 153 -6.20 -34.34 18.60
N ILE A 154 -4.98 -33.80 18.70
CA ILE A 154 -4.73 -32.52 19.36
C ILE A 154 -5.04 -31.40 18.36
N THR A 155 -5.98 -30.54 18.73
CA THR A 155 -6.39 -29.38 17.90
C THR A 155 -6.00 -28.09 18.58
N GLU A 156 -5.34 -27.17 17.86
CA GLU A 156 -5.08 -25.82 18.34
C GLU A 156 -6.33 -24.95 18.20
N LYS A 157 -6.63 -24.17 19.25
CA LYS A 157 -7.78 -23.26 19.30
C LYS A 157 -7.34 -21.88 19.73
N TYR A 158 -8.01 -20.88 19.16
CA TYR A 158 -7.75 -19.46 19.39
C TYR A 158 -9.07 -18.78 19.71
N ILE A 159 -9.22 -18.27 20.94
CA ILE A 159 -10.41 -17.51 21.36
C ILE A 159 -10.04 -16.07 21.71
N PRO A 160 -10.98 -15.11 21.69
CA PRO A 160 -10.69 -13.76 22.18
C PRO A 160 -10.11 -13.81 23.59
N TYR A 161 -8.95 -13.15 23.80
CA TYR A 161 -8.23 -13.22 25.07
C TYR A 161 -9.08 -12.70 26.24
N GLU A 162 -9.88 -11.67 26.01
CA GLU A 162 -10.82 -11.11 26.98
C GLU A 162 -11.83 -12.14 27.54
N THR A 163 -12.23 -13.12 26.73
CA THR A 163 -13.22 -14.13 27.14
C THR A 163 -12.58 -15.40 27.72
N ALA A 164 -11.26 -15.54 27.65
CA ALA A 164 -10.57 -16.78 28.03
C ALA A 164 -10.70 -17.13 29.52
N GLY A 165 -10.89 -16.14 30.39
CA GLY A 165 -11.16 -16.40 31.81
C GLY A 165 -12.44 -17.19 32.07
N VAL A 166 -13.43 -17.13 31.16
CA VAL A 166 -14.64 -17.98 31.25
C VAL A 166 -14.26 -19.44 30.97
N LEU A 167 -13.47 -19.68 29.91
CA LEU A 167 -12.99 -21.02 29.56
C LEU A 167 -12.20 -21.65 30.72
N LEU A 168 -11.25 -20.89 31.30
CA LEU A 168 -10.42 -21.36 32.40
C LEU A 168 -11.25 -21.70 33.64
N ARG A 169 -12.20 -20.83 34.03
CA ARG A 169 -13.10 -21.09 35.15
C ARG A 169 -13.98 -22.31 34.94
N VAL A 170 -14.51 -22.50 33.72
CA VAL A 170 -15.30 -23.69 33.38
C VAL A 170 -14.44 -24.94 33.47
N ARG A 171 -13.20 -24.91 32.93
CA ARG A 171 -12.31 -26.07 32.97
C ARG A 171 -11.90 -26.47 34.39
N ILE A 172 -11.65 -25.48 35.25
CA ILE A 172 -11.39 -25.70 36.68
C ILE A 172 -12.60 -26.37 37.35
N ALA A 173 -13.82 -25.89 37.06
CA ALA A 173 -15.03 -26.48 37.64
C ALA A 173 -15.28 -27.92 37.15
N GLU A 174 -15.05 -28.19 35.86
CA GLU A 174 -15.16 -29.53 35.28
C GLU A 174 -14.18 -30.52 35.92
N LEU A 175 -12.91 -30.14 36.02
CA LEU A 175 -11.88 -31.00 36.62
C LEU A 175 -12.14 -31.21 38.11
N LYS A 176 -12.58 -30.19 38.85
CA LYS A 176 -12.98 -30.34 40.25
C LYS A 176 -14.12 -31.35 40.41
N ALA A 177 -15.13 -31.29 39.54
CA ALA A 177 -16.25 -32.25 39.56
C ALA A 177 -15.79 -33.68 39.20
N GLN A 178 -14.82 -33.83 38.28
CA GLN A 178 -14.24 -35.12 37.94
C GLN A 178 -13.44 -35.73 39.10
N GLU A 179 -12.64 -34.91 39.79
CA GLU A 179 -11.90 -35.33 40.97
C GLU A 179 -12.82 -35.72 42.13
N GLU A 180 -13.89 -34.95 42.39
CA GLU A 180 -14.89 -35.29 43.40
C GLU A 180 -15.61 -36.60 43.07
N LYS A 181 -15.97 -36.83 41.80
CA LYS A 181 -16.58 -38.08 41.35
C LYS A 181 -15.62 -39.27 41.52
N ALA A 182 -14.35 -39.13 41.11
CA ALA A 182 -13.35 -40.17 41.26
C ALA A 182 -13.07 -40.49 42.74
N LYS A 183 -13.09 -39.48 43.63
CA LYS A 183 -12.99 -39.69 45.09
C LYS A 183 -14.18 -40.49 45.61
N LEU A 184 -15.40 -40.17 45.18
CA LEU A 184 -16.61 -40.87 45.61
C LEU A 184 -16.62 -42.33 45.12
N GLU A 185 -16.17 -42.59 43.88
CA GLU A 185 -16.01 -43.95 43.34
C GLU A 185 -14.95 -44.76 44.10
N ARG A 186 -13.81 -44.14 44.48
CA ARG A 186 -12.79 -44.79 45.32
C ARG A 186 -13.32 -45.14 46.71
N GLN A 187 -14.03 -44.22 47.37
CA GLN A 187 -14.65 -44.46 48.67
C GLN A 187 -15.68 -45.61 48.62
N GLN A 188 -16.48 -45.68 47.54
CA GLN A 188 -17.42 -46.78 47.33
C GLN A 188 -16.70 -48.12 47.09
N ALA A 189 -15.60 -48.12 46.33
CA ALA A 189 -14.80 -49.32 46.09
C ALA A 189 -14.10 -49.82 47.38
N GLU A 190 -13.60 -48.92 48.22
CA GLU A 190 -12.99 -49.25 49.52
C GLU A 190 -14.02 -49.83 50.50
N GLN A 191 -15.22 -49.24 50.58
CA GLN A 191 -16.32 -49.80 51.38
C GLN A 191 -16.77 -51.18 50.89
N ALA A 192 -16.79 -51.41 49.58
CA ALA A 192 -17.10 -52.72 49.01
C ALA A 192 -16.03 -53.78 49.35
N GLN A 193 -14.74 -53.40 49.39
CA GLN A 193 -13.65 -54.30 49.79
C GLN A 193 -13.65 -54.61 51.29
N GLN A 194 -13.97 -53.64 52.15
CA GLN A 194 -14.12 -53.88 53.59
C GLN A 194 -15.30 -54.82 53.90
N ASN A 195 -16.42 -54.67 53.19
CA ASN A 195 -17.56 -55.57 53.32
C ASN A 195 -17.28 -56.99 52.79
N GLN A 196 -16.34 -57.16 51.84
CA GLN A 196 -15.91 -58.49 51.39
C GLN A 196 -14.95 -59.17 52.38
N GLN A 197 -14.09 -58.43 53.08
CA GLN A 197 -13.21 -58.99 54.12
C GLN A 197 -13.92 -59.33 55.44
N GLN A 198 -15.06 -58.69 55.75
CA GLN A 198 -15.91 -59.10 56.88
C GLN A 198 -16.81 -60.32 56.57
N GLY A 199 -16.89 -60.77 55.32
CA GLY A 199 -17.66 -61.95 54.90
C GLY A 199 -16.92 -63.29 54.98
N GLU A 200 -15.63 -63.30 55.36
CA GLU A 200 -14.77 -64.49 55.32
C GLU A 200 -13.99 -64.72 56.62
N SER A 201 -14.59 -64.40 57.78
CA SER A 201 -14.08 -64.80 59.09
C SER A 201 -15.22 -65.21 60.02
N ASP A 202 -15.77 -66.40 59.78
CA ASP A 202 -16.58 -67.11 60.75
C ASP A 202 -16.15 -68.59 60.78
N ASN A 203 -14.97 -68.85 61.37
CA ASN A 203 -14.76 -69.94 62.33
C ASN A 203 -13.33 -70.02 62.89
N THR A 204 -13.29 -70.20 64.22
CA THR A 204 -12.19 -70.66 65.12
C THR A 204 -11.19 -69.65 65.71
N SER A 205 -10.73 -70.01 66.91
CA SER A 205 -10.52 -69.19 68.11
C SER A 205 -9.09 -68.69 68.36
N GLU A 206 -9.03 -67.69 69.25
CA GLU A 206 -7.97 -67.36 70.23
C GLU A 206 -6.82 -66.38 69.89
N GLU A 207 -6.58 -65.53 70.90
CA GLU A 207 -5.46 -64.62 71.21
C GLU A 207 -5.37 -63.20 70.56
N LYS A 208 -5.48 -62.18 71.43
CA LYS A 208 -5.00 -60.79 71.27
C LYS A 208 -3.47 -60.77 71.51
N PRO A 209 -2.64 -59.75 71.12
CA PRO A 209 -3.00 -58.35 70.83
C PRO A 209 -2.20 -57.68 69.67
N ILE A 210 -2.57 -56.45 69.31
CA ILE A 210 -1.72 -55.24 69.13
C ILE A 210 -2.52 -54.29 68.24
N SER A 211 -2.97 -53.19 68.86
CA SER A 211 -3.45 -52.01 68.17
C SER A 211 -2.31 -51.39 67.35
N LEU A 212 -2.22 -51.70 66.05
CA LEU A 212 -1.54 -50.82 65.12
C LEU A 212 -2.48 -49.67 64.80
N ASN A 213 -2.26 -48.52 65.45
CA ASN A 213 -2.68 -47.24 64.94
C ASN A 213 -2.04 -47.05 63.55
N LEU A 214 -2.73 -47.45 62.50
CA LEU A 214 -2.57 -46.83 61.19
C LEU A 214 -3.39 -45.55 61.22
N SER A 215 -2.83 -44.53 61.84
CA SER A 215 -3.14 -43.16 61.45
C SER A 215 -2.71 -43.05 59.98
N TYR A 216 -3.66 -43.24 59.06
CA TYR A 216 -3.49 -42.70 57.73
C TYR A 216 -3.26 -41.20 57.92
N PRO A 217 -2.11 -40.65 57.49
CA PRO A 217 -1.98 -39.21 57.49
C PRO A 217 -3.14 -38.71 56.64
N ALA A 218 -3.87 -37.73 57.17
CA ALA A 218 -4.74 -36.91 56.33
C ALA A 218 -3.87 -36.46 55.16
N GLN A 219 -4.08 -37.06 53.98
CA GLN A 219 -3.48 -36.53 52.77
C GLN A 219 -4.17 -35.19 52.60
N ASP A 220 -3.41 -34.15 52.92
CA ASP A 220 -3.73 -32.77 52.66
C ASP A 220 -4.33 -32.64 51.26
N GLU A 221 -5.26 -31.70 51.12
CA GLU A 221 -5.97 -31.31 49.91
C GLU A 221 -5.02 -30.86 48.78
N GLU A 222 -4.19 -31.74 48.25
CA GLU A 222 -3.35 -31.41 47.10
C GLU A 222 -4.19 -31.53 45.83
N ASP A 223 -4.56 -30.36 45.30
CA ASP A 223 -5.02 -30.20 43.93
C ASP A 223 -4.11 -31.00 42.97
N SER A 224 -4.71 -31.68 41.98
CA SER A 224 -3.95 -32.29 40.87
C SER A 224 -3.02 -31.28 40.21
N ASP A 225 -1.90 -31.74 39.62
CA ASP A 225 -0.99 -30.87 38.88
C ASP A 225 -1.69 -30.12 37.73
N GLU A 226 -2.68 -30.76 37.09
CA GLU A 226 -3.54 -30.11 36.09
C GLU A 226 -4.41 -29.00 36.70
N MET A 227 -4.91 -29.21 37.92
CA MET A 227 -5.70 -28.21 38.65
C MET A 227 -4.84 -27.03 39.11
N LYS A 228 -3.61 -27.28 39.57
CA LYS A 228 -2.64 -26.25 39.94
C LYS A 228 -2.27 -25.39 38.73
N SER A 229 -1.93 -26.02 37.60
CA SER A 229 -1.58 -25.29 36.36
C SER A 229 -2.73 -24.39 35.88
N LEU A 230 -3.97 -24.88 35.83
CA LEU A 230 -5.12 -24.06 35.41
C LEU A 230 -5.42 -22.90 36.35
N LYS A 231 -5.23 -23.07 37.67
CA LYS A 231 -5.36 -21.99 38.64
C LYS A 231 -4.26 -20.94 38.44
N GLU A 232 -3.04 -21.36 38.14
CA GLU A 232 -1.93 -20.47 37.80
C GLU A 232 -2.19 -19.71 36.49
N ASP A 233 -2.67 -20.39 35.45
CA ASP A 233 -3.06 -19.79 34.17
C ASP A 233 -4.17 -18.76 34.36
N LEU A 234 -5.20 -19.09 35.16
CA LEU A 234 -6.29 -18.16 35.46
C LEU A 234 -5.76 -16.90 36.14
N LYS A 235 -4.88 -17.05 37.14
CA LYS A 235 -4.26 -15.92 37.83
C LYS A 235 -3.41 -15.07 36.87
N LYS A 236 -2.60 -15.72 36.05
CA LYS A 236 -1.75 -15.05 35.06
C LYS A 236 -2.56 -14.32 34.00
N TRP A 237 -3.67 -14.91 33.58
CA TRP A 237 -4.63 -14.32 32.66
C TRP A 237 -5.32 -13.10 33.28
N GLU A 238 -5.76 -13.15 34.55
CA GLU A 238 -6.40 -12.00 35.22
C GLU A 238 -5.45 -10.79 35.29
N GLU A 239 -4.20 -11.03 35.67
CA GLU A 239 -3.16 -10.01 35.67
C GLU A 239 -2.91 -9.46 34.25
N THR A 240 -2.66 -10.34 33.28
CA THR A 240 -2.29 -9.94 31.92
C THR A 240 -3.43 -9.25 31.19
N ASN A 241 -4.67 -9.71 31.34
CA ASN A 241 -5.85 -9.15 30.67
C ASN A 241 -6.11 -7.69 31.08
N ALA A 242 -5.93 -7.36 32.36
CA ALA A 242 -6.01 -5.98 32.83
C ALA A 242 -4.95 -5.09 32.15
N TRP A 243 -3.71 -5.56 32.08
CA TRP A 243 -2.62 -4.86 31.40
C TRP A 243 -2.84 -4.71 29.90
N VAL A 244 -3.30 -5.77 29.21
CA VAL A 244 -3.53 -5.77 27.77
C VAL A 244 -4.64 -4.79 27.41
N ARG A 245 -5.76 -4.76 28.15
CA ARG A 245 -6.83 -3.77 27.93
C ARG A 245 -6.31 -2.34 28.04
N GLN A 246 -5.63 -2.02 29.15
CA GLN A 246 -5.04 -0.70 29.34
C GLN A 246 -4.03 -0.37 28.24
N PHE A 247 -3.18 -1.33 27.85
CA PHE A 247 -2.20 -1.15 26.80
C PHE A 247 -2.84 -0.87 25.44
N ILE A 248 -3.95 -1.55 25.10
CA ILE A 248 -4.68 -1.31 23.85
C ILE A 248 -5.22 0.14 23.82
N ASP A 249 -5.84 0.57 24.92
CA ASP A 249 -6.45 1.90 25.04
C ASP A 249 -5.39 3.02 25.01
N ASP A 250 -4.31 2.90 25.79
CA ASP A 250 -3.24 3.90 25.89
C ASP A 250 -2.46 4.06 24.56
N ASN A 251 -2.46 3.02 23.72
CA ASN A 251 -1.71 3.01 22.49
C ASN A 251 -2.48 3.38 21.24
N ASP A 252 -3.82 3.27 21.28
CA ASP A 252 -4.66 3.31 20.08
C ASP A 252 -4.07 2.38 19.01
N LEU A 253 -4.08 1.07 19.31
CA LEU A 253 -3.42 0.08 18.47
C LEU A 253 -3.98 0.09 17.04
N MET A 254 -5.27 0.36 16.86
CA MET A 254 -5.87 0.40 15.54
C MET A 254 -5.29 1.55 14.71
N GLN A 255 -5.23 2.77 15.26
CA GLN A 255 -4.63 3.89 14.54
C GLN A 255 -3.13 3.69 14.30
N THR A 256 -2.42 3.11 15.28
CA THR A 256 -0.99 2.80 15.16
C THR A 256 -0.73 1.82 14.01
N TYR A 257 -1.51 0.73 13.95
CA TYR A 257 -1.39 -0.27 12.88
C TYR A 257 -1.90 0.23 11.54
N LEU A 258 -2.89 1.12 11.51
CA LEU A 258 -3.34 1.78 10.28
C LEU A 258 -2.23 2.62 9.66
N ASN A 259 -1.45 3.33 10.49
CA ASN A 259 -0.29 4.10 10.04
C ASN A 259 0.86 3.18 9.60
N MET A 260 1.16 2.12 10.36
CA MET A 260 2.16 1.12 9.98
C MET A 260 1.80 0.41 8.67
N ALA A 261 0.52 0.07 8.46
CA ALA A 261 0.02 -0.54 7.24
C ALA A 261 0.16 0.40 6.04
N GLY A 262 -0.02 1.70 6.23
CA GLY A 262 0.22 2.70 5.19
C GLY A 262 1.69 2.72 4.74
N ASP A 263 2.61 2.74 5.69
CA ASP A 263 4.05 2.71 5.39
C ASP A 263 4.47 1.37 4.75
N MET A 264 3.96 0.25 5.28
CA MET A 264 4.20 -1.09 4.75
C MET A 264 3.66 -1.25 3.32
N ALA A 265 2.45 -0.76 3.05
CA ALA A 265 1.86 -0.79 1.71
C ALA A 265 2.66 0.04 0.69
N LEU A 266 3.25 1.15 1.13
CA LEU A 266 4.00 2.05 0.24
C LEU A 266 5.42 1.55 -0.02
N MET A 267 6.14 1.15 1.04
CA MET A 267 7.59 0.92 1.00
C MET A 267 8.01 -0.49 1.43
N SER A 268 7.07 -1.41 1.65
CA SER A 268 7.33 -2.75 2.21
C SER A 268 8.11 -2.72 3.54
N GLN A 269 7.99 -1.62 4.28
CA GLN A 269 8.69 -1.38 5.53
C GLN A 269 7.96 -0.33 6.35
N CYS A 270 7.89 -0.53 7.66
CA CYS A 270 7.41 0.47 8.61
C CYS A 270 8.34 0.56 9.82
N PHE A 271 8.14 1.56 10.67
CA PHE A 271 8.87 1.72 11.92
C PHE A 271 7.90 1.79 13.10
N ALA A 272 8.23 1.01 14.13
CA ALA A 272 7.51 0.95 15.38
C ALA A 272 8.45 1.41 16.50
N GLU A 273 8.00 2.39 17.29
CA GLU A 273 8.66 2.81 18.51
C GLU A 273 8.08 2.06 19.71
N ILE A 274 8.92 1.30 20.40
CA ILE A 274 8.62 0.67 21.68
C ILE A 274 9.05 1.63 22.79
N GLN A 275 8.14 1.92 23.72
CA GLN A 275 8.35 2.82 24.84
C GLN A 275 8.27 2.07 26.17
N LEU A 276 9.28 2.24 27.01
CA LEU A 276 9.37 1.70 28.35
C LEU A 276 8.99 2.75 29.39
N ASN A 277 8.43 2.33 30.52
CA ASN A 277 8.14 3.25 31.61
C ASN A 277 9.42 3.82 32.22
N GLN A 278 9.52 5.16 32.22
CA GLN A 278 10.68 5.85 32.78
C GLN A 278 10.69 5.78 34.32
N ARG A 279 9.51 5.89 34.93
CA ARG A 279 9.31 5.89 36.38
C ARG A 279 8.71 4.55 36.81
N GLN A 280 9.29 3.96 37.84
CA GLN A 280 8.76 2.80 38.54
C GLN A 280 8.67 3.19 40.01
N LEU A 281 7.54 2.92 40.64
CA LEU A 281 7.34 3.14 42.07
C LEU A 281 7.64 1.85 42.82
N GLY A 282 8.34 1.94 43.95
CA GLY A 282 8.47 0.83 44.89
C GLY A 282 7.27 0.77 45.84
N ASP A 283 7.26 -0.22 46.73
CA ASP A 283 6.18 -0.45 47.70
C ASP A 283 5.95 0.74 48.65
N ASN A 284 6.97 1.58 48.82
CA ASN A 284 6.95 2.81 49.61
C ASN A 284 6.45 4.04 48.82
N GLY A 285 5.97 3.86 47.58
CA GLY A 285 5.51 4.95 46.70
C GLY A 285 6.62 5.86 46.17
N LYS A 286 7.90 5.57 46.45
CA LYS A 286 9.04 6.36 45.96
C LYS A 286 9.57 5.82 44.63
N PRO A 287 10.15 6.66 43.76
CA PRO A 287 10.79 6.21 42.53
C PRO A 287 11.95 5.26 42.82
N VAL A 288 11.97 4.13 42.12
CA VAL A 288 13.05 3.14 42.22
C VAL A 288 14.32 3.66 41.54
N ASP A 289 15.47 3.46 42.19
CA ASP A 289 16.78 3.77 41.63
C ASP A 289 17.07 2.97 40.36
N THR A 290 17.94 3.50 39.49
CA THR A 290 18.21 2.85 38.21
C THR A 290 18.82 1.46 38.36
N ALA A 291 19.54 1.17 39.44
CA ALA A 291 20.08 -0.17 39.71
C ALA A 291 18.98 -1.24 39.83
N ASN A 292 17.83 -0.89 40.40
CA ASN A 292 16.71 -1.80 40.66
C ASN A 292 15.54 -1.61 39.67
N TRP A 293 15.69 -0.72 38.69
CA TRP A 293 14.66 -0.40 37.70
C TRP A 293 14.36 -1.58 36.78
N LYS A 294 13.16 -2.15 36.89
CA LYS A 294 12.59 -3.21 36.06
C LYS A 294 11.45 -2.63 35.20
N PRO A 295 11.77 -2.08 34.02
CA PRO A 295 10.75 -1.48 33.18
C PRO A 295 9.85 -2.51 32.52
N LYS A 296 8.62 -2.08 32.23
CA LYS A 296 7.68 -2.68 31.30
C LYS A 296 7.58 -1.81 30.05
N ALA A 297 7.36 -2.44 28.91
CA ALA A 297 6.93 -1.78 27.69
C ALA A 297 5.48 -1.36 27.85
N ILE A 298 5.24 -0.06 27.83
CA ILE A 298 3.95 0.58 28.03
C ILE A 298 3.42 1.25 26.77
N GLY A 299 4.30 1.50 25.79
CA GLY A 299 3.94 2.20 24.57
C GLY A 299 4.41 1.51 23.31
N LEU A 300 3.58 1.57 22.28
CA LEU A 300 3.85 1.23 20.90
C LEU A 300 3.32 2.37 20.03
N LYS A 301 4.21 3.08 19.33
CA LYS A 301 3.85 4.21 18.47
C LYS A 301 4.43 4.05 17.08
N HIS A 302 3.72 4.52 16.08
CA HIS A 302 4.21 4.57 14.71
C HIS A 302 5.28 5.65 14.56
N ARG A 303 6.34 5.33 13.79
CA ARG A 303 7.28 6.31 13.26
C ARG A 303 7.24 6.25 11.75
N SER A 304 7.07 7.41 11.14
CA SER A 304 6.90 7.48 9.70
C SER A 304 8.19 7.20 8.95
N ILE A 305 8.07 6.46 7.85
CA ILE A 305 9.11 6.30 6.83
C ILE A 305 9.64 7.64 6.28
N PHE A 306 8.84 8.71 6.30
CA PHE A 306 9.28 10.03 5.83
C PHE A 306 10.33 10.65 6.76
N THR A 307 10.25 10.35 8.05
CA THR A 307 11.03 11.01 9.11
C THR A 307 11.99 10.08 9.83
N THR A 308 12.22 8.85 9.33
CA THR A 308 13.08 7.84 9.99
C THR A 308 14.16 7.31 9.04
N ARG A 309 15.42 7.26 9.49
CA ARG A 309 16.55 6.67 8.74
C ARG A 309 17.34 5.71 9.62
N LEU A 310 17.97 4.70 9.03
CA LEU A 310 18.77 3.73 9.77
C LEU A 310 20.24 4.12 9.77
N GLU A 311 20.93 3.90 10.89
CA GLU A 311 22.38 4.06 10.95
C GLU A 311 23.08 3.08 10.01
N ARG A 312 24.21 3.51 9.45
CA ARG A 312 25.13 2.59 8.77
C ARG A 312 25.51 1.47 9.73
N GLN A 313 25.59 0.25 9.20
CA GLN A 313 26.06 -0.90 9.97
C GLN A 313 27.47 -0.65 10.51
N ASP A 314 27.67 -1.04 11.76
CA ASP A 314 28.98 -1.07 12.38
C ASP A 314 29.86 -2.20 11.81
N SER A 315 31.09 -2.33 12.34
CA SER A 315 32.03 -3.38 11.92
C SER A 315 31.56 -4.82 12.22
N LYS A 316 30.46 -4.98 12.95
CA LYS A 316 29.83 -6.26 13.28
C LYS A 316 28.50 -6.46 12.53
N TYR A 317 28.25 -5.65 11.50
CA TYR A 317 27.03 -5.66 10.70
C TYR A 317 25.75 -5.34 11.48
N ARG A 318 25.87 -4.58 12.59
CA ARG A 318 24.72 -4.17 13.40
C ARG A 318 24.34 -2.73 13.10
N ILE A 319 23.04 -2.51 12.95
CA ILE A 319 22.45 -1.18 12.99
C ILE A 319 22.18 -0.86 14.45
N ASN A 320 22.87 0.14 15.00
CA ASN A 320 22.77 0.47 16.43
C ASN A 320 21.70 1.52 16.71
N TYR A 321 21.47 2.46 15.79
CA TYR A 321 20.51 3.54 15.93
C TYR A 321 19.59 3.70 14.72
N ALA A 322 18.40 4.24 14.98
CA ALA A 322 17.52 4.83 13.99
C ALA A 322 17.45 6.34 14.26
N TYR A 323 17.72 7.12 13.22
CA TYR A 323 17.67 8.57 13.24
C TYR A 323 16.27 9.06 12.89
N ILE A 324 15.83 10.13 13.55
CA ILE A 324 14.52 10.73 13.37
C ILE A 324 14.67 12.23 13.16
N SER A 325 14.02 12.75 12.10
CA SER A 325 13.98 14.18 11.81
C SER A 325 12.80 14.55 10.91
N ASN A 326 12.14 15.67 11.21
CA ASN A 326 11.14 16.27 10.34
C ASN A 326 11.76 17.03 9.15
N GLN A 327 13.07 17.32 9.20
CA GLN A 327 13.76 18.05 8.14
C GLN A 327 13.72 17.30 6.80
N TRP A 328 13.60 15.97 6.85
CA TRP A 328 13.51 15.14 5.63
C TRP A 328 12.17 15.23 4.91
N LEU A 329 11.15 15.89 5.49
CA LEU A 329 9.90 16.19 4.79
C LEU A 329 10.03 17.37 3.82
N ASP A 330 10.97 18.28 4.09
CA ASP A 330 11.12 19.53 3.35
C ASP A 330 12.36 19.47 2.46
N ALA A 331 12.12 19.39 1.15
CA ALA A 331 13.18 19.37 0.14
C ALA A 331 14.07 20.63 0.16
N THR A 332 13.57 21.76 0.68
CA THR A 332 14.33 23.01 0.81
C THR A 332 15.29 23.00 2.00
N GLN A 333 15.08 22.09 2.95
CA GLN A 333 15.93 21.89 4.14
C GLN A 333 16.97 20.78 3.92
N SER A 334 17.51 20.68 2.70
CA SER A 334 18.55 19.68 2.41
C SER A 334 19.71 19.84 3.38
N ALA A 335 20.20 18.72 3.94
CA ALA A 335 21.15 18.72 5.05
C ALA A 335 22.52 19.37 4.73
N ASN A 336 22.80 19.56 3.43
CA ASN A 336 23.99 20.25 2.93
C ASN A 336 23.89 21.79 3.02
N THR A 337 22.69 22.32 3.19
CA THR A 337 22.41 23.76 3.29
C THR A 337 22.36 24.26 4.73
N LEU A 338 22.14 23.35 5.69
CA LEU A 338 21.99 23.66 7.11
C LEU A 338 23.34 23.54 7.84
N LYS A 339 23.66 24.54 8.67
CA LYS A 339 24.79 24.47 9.60
C LYS A 339 24.58 23.32 10.59
N GLU A 340 25.67 22.80 11.15
CA GLU A 340 25.59 21.68 12.12
C GLU A 340 24.68 21.99 13.32
N GLU A 341 24.67 23.23 13.79
CA GLU A 341 23.85 23.72 14.91
C GLU A 341 22.34 23.71 14.63
N ASP A 342 21.93 23.82 13.35
CA ASP A 342 20.53 23.87 12.94
C ASP A 342 19.95 22.48 12.62
N ARG A 343 20.77 21.42 12.67
CA ARG A 343 20.35 20.04 12.37
C ARG A 343 19.58 19.44 13.55
N LYS A 344 18.25 19.40 13.43
CA LYS A 344 17.34 18.84 14.45
C LYS A 344 17.13 17.34 14.21
N ILE A 345 18.20 16.56 14.36
CA ILE A 345 18.20 15.10 14.20
C ILE A 345 18.40 14.45 15.56
N SER A 346 17.56 13.48 15.90
CA SER A 346 17.70 12.64 17.10
C SER A 346 17.98 11.19 16.72
N ALA A 347 18.72 10.46 17.53
CA ALA A 347 18.95 9.02 17.35
C ALA A 347 18.33 8.24 18.50
N LEU A 348 17.55 7.21 18.16
CA LEU A 348 17.00 6.25 19.11
C LEU A 348 17.64 4.88 18.87
N PRO A 349 17.92 4.09 19.92
CA PRO A 349 18.46 2.75 19.75
C PRO A 349 17.57 1.89 18.86
N PHE A 350 18.18 1.18 17.92
CA PHE A 350 17.51 0.27 17.01
C PHE A 350 17.51 -1.16 17.57
N LEU A 351 16.38 -1.85 17.43
CA LEU A 351 16.19 -3.25 17.80
C LEU A 351 16.11 -4.10 16.55
N GLN A 352 17.00 -5.09 16.45
CA GLN A 352 16.95 -6.07 15.38
C GLN A 352 15.78 -7.03 15.63
N SER A 353 14.95 -7.28 14.61
CA SER A 353 13.72 -8.08 14.76
C SER A 353 13.94 -9.50 15.29
N THR A 354 15.12 -10.07 15.05
CA THR A 354 15.52 -11.42 15.48
C THR A 354 15.98 -11.47 16.95
N SER A 355 16.54 -10.38 17.48
CA SER A 355 17.11 -10.30 18.84
C SER A 355 16.47 -9.25 19.75
N ALA A 356 15.38 -8.62 19.34
CA ALA A 356 14.79 -7.44 19.99
C ALA A 356 14.60 -7.58 21.51
N VAL A 357 14.07 -8.70 22.01
CA VAL A 357 13.90 -8.94 23.45
C VAL A 357 15.26 -8.95 24.18
N LYS A 358 16.25 -9.67 23.62
CA LYS A 358 17.61 -9.75 24.19
C LYS A 358 18.31 -8.38 24.13
N ASP A 359 18.08 -7.61 23.08
CA ASP A 359 18.62 -6.27 22.91
C ASP A 359 18.03 -5.30 23.94
N LEU A 360 16.71 -5.30 24.15
CA LEU A 360 16.04 -4.53 25.20
C LEU A 360 16.61 -4.85 26.59
N GLN A 361 16.70 -6.14 26.92
CA GLN A 361 17.28 -6.61 28.18
C GLN A 361 18.75 -6.19 28.34
N ARG A 362 19.54 -6.20 27.25
CA ARG A 362 20.93 -5.70 27.25
C ARG A 362 20.97 -4.22 27.60
N TYR A 363 20.18 -3.38 26.93
CA TYR A 363 20.17 -1.92 27.18
C TYR A 363 19.79 -1.60 28.64
N ILE A 364 18.81 -2.32 29.20
CA ILE A 364 18.41 -2.15 30.60
C ILE A 364 19.52 -2.59 31.55
N ARG A 365 20.15 -3.74 31.29
CA ARG A 365 21.27 -4.23 32.10
C ARG A 365 22.44 -3.25 32.10
N GLU A 366 22.81 -2.71 30.95
CA GLU A 366 23.87 -1.70 30.84
C GLU A 366 23.52 -0.41 31.57
N ALA A 367 22.27 0.05 31.48
CA ALA A 367 21.78 1.23 32.20
C ALA A 367 21.82 1.03 33.74
N ARG A 368 21.46 -0.17 34.22
CA ARG A 368 21.55 -0.56 35.64
C ARG A 368 23.01 -0.55 36.12
N GLN A 369 23.90 -1.18 35.37
CA GLN A 369 25.33 -1.27 35.69
C GLN A 369 25.99 0.12 35.74
N LYS A 370 25.68 0.98 34.77
CA LYS A 370 26.19 2.36 34.69
C LYS A 370 25.50 3.33 35.65
N ARG A 371 24.46 2.90 36.37
CA ARG A 371 23.64 3.71 37.29
C ARG A 371 23.21 5.04 36.67
N VAL A 372 22.76 4.99 35.40
CA VAL A 372 22.40 6.22 34.68
C VAL A 372 21.28 6.97 35.41
N SER A 373 21.31 8.30 35.37
CA SER A 373 20.25 9.11 35.97
C SER A 373 18.88 8.75 35.38
N VAL A 374 17.80 8.94 36.15
CA VAL A 374 16.42 8.63 35.72
C VAL A 374 16.07 9.28 34.36
N LYS A 375 16.55 10.51 34.14
CA LYS A 375 16.33 11.26 32.88
C LYS A 375 17.03 10.63 31.66
N LYS A 376 18.12 9.90 31.88
CA LYS A 376 18.95 9.26 30.82
C LYS A 376 18.68 7.76 30.67
N ARG A 377 17.62 7.22 31.29
CA ARG A 377 17.23 5.82 31.09
C ARG A 377 16.87 5.58 29.62
N PRO A 378 17.30 4.47 29.01
CA PRO A 378 16.91 4.15 27.64
C PRO A 378 15.47 3.66 27.64
N THR A 379 14.54 4.55 27.28
CA THR A 379 13.09 4.28 27.35
C THR A 379 12.42 4.20 25.99
N ARG A 380 13.13 4.49 24.90
CA ARG A 380 12.54 4.56 23.55
C ARG A 380 13.43 3.82 22.59
N PHE A 381 12.83 2.94 21.79
CA PHE A 381 13.54 2.04 20.89
C PHE A 381 12.78 1.93 19.58
N ILE A 382 13.50 1.86 18.46
CA ILE A 382 12.89 1.67 17.14
C ILE A 382 13.10 0.25 16.66
N MET A 383 12.04 -0.38 16.19
CA MET A 383 12.09 -1.62 15.43
C MET A 383 11.51 -1.37 14.04
N SER A 384 11.99 -2.11 13.04
CA SER A 384 11.47 -2.01 11.68
C SER A 384 10.95 -3.35 11.17
N PRO A 385 9.64 -3.60 11.28
CA PRO A 385 8.99 -4.61 10.47
C PRO A 385 9.17 -4.26 8.99
N ARG A 386 9.65 -5.22 8.21
CA ARG A 386 9.95 -5.03 6.80
C ARG A 386 9.92 -6.35 6.04
N ASP A 387 9.71 -6.22 4.74
CA ASP A 387 9.90 -7.30 3.78
C ASP A 387 11.38 -7.44 3.38
N TYR A 388 11.65 -8.34 2.44
CA TYR A 388 12.99 -8.58 1.89
C TYR A 388 13.59 -7.34 1.19
N GLY A 389 14.92 -7.32 1.06
CA GLY A 389 15.66 -6.24 0.39
C GLY A 389 17.05 -6.02 1.00
N GLY A 390 17.66 -4.89 0.66
CA GLY A 390 18.98 -4.49 1.14
C GLY A 390 19.12 -4.40 2.68
N PRO A 391 20.34 -4.21 3.21
CA PRO A 391 20.60 -4.28 4.66
C PRO A 391 19.85 -3.24 5.50
N TYR A 392 19.43 -2.11 4.88
CA TYR A 392 18.77 -1.01 5.58
C TYR A 392 17.28 -0.90 5.23
N TYR A 393 16.97 -0.85 3.93
CA TYR A 393 15.61 -0.60 3.46
C TYR A 393 15.09 -1.74 2.59
N ALA A 394 13.78 -2.01 2.68
CA ALA A 394 13.11 -2.99 1.84
C ALA A 394 13.04 -2.54 0.38
N ASP A 395 13.03 -3.53 -0.51
CA ASP A 395 12.84 -3.33 -1.94
C ASP A 395 11.39 -3.69 -2.28
N ALA A 396 10.51 -2.69 -2.31
CA ALA A 396 9.11 -2.92 -2.65
C ALA A 396 8.96 -3.46 -4.08
N SER A 397 8.24 -4.57 -4.25
CA SER A 397 8.13 -5.30 -5.53
C SER A 397 7.60 -4.44 -6.70
N TRP A 398 6.78 -3.43 -6.41
CA TRP A 398 6.26 -2.51 -7.43
C TRP A 398 7.37 -1.66 -8.07
N HIS A 399 8.55 -1.53 -7.45
CA HIS A 399 9.72 -0.89 -8.06
C HIS A 399 10.13 -1.54 -9.39
N SER A 400 9.86 -2.84 -9.57
CA SER A 400 10.20 -3.57 -10.79
C SER A 400 9.62 -2.95 -12.07
N ILE A 401 8.50 -2.25 -11.98
CA ILE A 401 7.84 -1.55 -13.10
C ILE A 401 8.76 -0.48 -13.70
N PHE A 402 9.55 0.20 -12.86
CA PHE A 402 10.47 1.26 -13.26
C PHE A 402 11.77 0.69 -13.84
N ALA A 403 12.28 -0.40 -13.27
CA ALA A 403 13.49 -1.06 -13.78
C ALA A 403 13.26 -1.73 -15.16
N GLY A 404 12.05 -2.26 -15.40
CA GLY A 404 11.73 -3.07 -16.58
C GLY A 404 11.23 -2.32 -17.82
N SER A 405 11.33 -0.98 -17.89
CA SER A 405 10.77 -0.13 -18.97
C SER A 405 9.24 -0.19 -19.17
N ILE A 406 8.52 -0.98 -18.37
CA ILE A 406 7.04 -1.11 -18.43
C ILE A 406 6.37 0.24 -18.18
N PHE A 407 6.87 1.01 -17.22
CA PHE A 407 6.34 2.36 -16.94
C PHE A 407 6.45 3.28 -18.16
N GLU A 408 7.61 3.32 -18.82
CA GLU A 408 7.83 4.17 -20.00
C GLU A 408 6.92 3.77 -21.16
N TYR A 409 6.72 2.46 -21.35
CA TYR A 409 5.84 1.94 -22.39
C TYR A 409 4.38 2.32 -22.13
N ALA A 410 3.88 2.10 -20.91
CA ALA A 410 2.53 2.52 -20.49
C ALA A 410 2.31 4.02 -20.73
N PHE A 411 3.29 4.82 -20.33
CA PHE A 411 3.21 6.27 -20.40
C PHE A 411 3.19 6.77 -21.85
N THR A 412 4.00 6.16 -22.72
CA THR A 412 4.05 6.51 -24.15
C THR A 412 2.69 6.35 -24.81
N ILE A 413 1.99 5.23 -24.54
CA ILE A 413 0.64 5.00 -25.07
C ILE A 413 -0.36 6.06 -24.57
N VAL A 414 -0.29 6.43 -23.29
CA VAL A 414 -1.16 7.45 -22.70
C VAL A 414 -0.87 8.84 -23.29
N ASP A 415 0.40 9.20 -23.42
CA ASP A 415 0.82 10.48 -23.98
C ASP A 415 0.46 10.57 -25.47
N ASP A 416 0.68 9.52 -26.26
CA ASP A 416 0.27 9.46 -27.66
C ASP A 416 -1.24 9.61 -27.84
N ARG A 417 -2.04 9.10 -26.90
CA ARG A 417 -3.50 9.30 -26.88
C ARG A 417 -3.86 10.74 -26.54
N LEU A 418 -3.25 11.31 -25.51
CA LEU A 418 -3.49 12.69 -25.09
C LEU A 418 -3.07 13.68 -26.17
N THR A 419 -1.89 13.47 -26.74
CA THR A 419 -1.31 14.25 -27.84
C THR A 419 -2.16 14.14 -29.10
N ARG A 420 -2.70 12.96 -29.46
CA ARG A 420 -3.70 12.86 -30.55
C ARG A 420 -4.98 13.62 -30.26
N LYS A 421 -5.51 13.56 -29.03
CA LYS A 421 -6.70 14.33 -28.64
C LYS A 421 -6.44 15.84 -28.70
N ARG A 422 -5.26 16.30 -28.27
CA ARG A 422 -4.85 17.72 -28.28
C ARG A 422 -4.51 18.21 -29.69
N ASN A 423 -3.78 17.40 -30.46
CA ASN A 423 -3.34 17.66 -31.84
C ASN A 423 -4.33 17.09 -32.85
N SER A 424 -5.63 17.11 -32.56
CA SER A 424 -6.71 16.77 -33.49
C SER A 424 -6.83 17.80 -34.64
N ASN A 425 -5.69 18.21 -35.21
CA ASN A 425 -5.51 18.70 -36.56
C ASN A 425 -5.18 17.53 -37.51
N ILE A 426 -5.68 16.32 -37.22
CA ILE A 426 -5.88 15.37 -38.32
C ILE A 426 -6.76 16.14 -39.29
N ILE A 427 -6.28 16.38 -40.52
CA ILE A 427 -7.09 16.95 -41.59
C ILE A 427 -8.19 15.92 -41.86
N GLY A 428 -9.26 15.95 -41.05
CA GLY A 428 -10.40 15.06 -41.22
C GLY A 428 -11.20 15.46 -42.45
N ARG A 429 -11.04 16.71 -42.91
CA ARG A 429 -11.77 17.32 -44.01
C ARG A 429 -10.88 18.30 -44.78
N VAL A 430 -10.97 18.28 -46.10
CA VAL A 430 -10.39 19.30 -46.97
C VAL A 430 -11.53 20.05 -47.65
N ILE A 431 -11.53 21.38 -47.53
CA ILE A 431 -12.49 22.27 -48.18
C ILE A 431 -11.88 22.76 -49.49
N TYR A 432 -12.55 22.44 -50.59
CA TYR A 432 -12.25 22.91 -51.94
C TYR A 432 -13.22 24.03 -52.29
N ILE A 433 -12.73 25.17 -52.76
CA ILE A 433 -13.57 26.29 -53.21
C ILE A 433 -13.31 26.51 -54.70
N HIS A 434 -14.38 26.68 -55.48
CA HIS A 434 -14.26 26.92 -56.91
C HIS A 434 -13.82 28.36 -57.20
N GLN A 435 -12.87 28.57 -58.12
CA GLN A 435 -12.31 29.91 -58.40
C GLN A 435 -13.35 30.88 -59.00
N ASP A 436 -14.16 30.43 -59.96
CA ASP A 436 -15.24 31.26 -60.54
C ASP A 436 -16.27 31.73 -59.52
N TYR A 437 -16.50 30.98 -58.43
CA TYR A 437 -17.39 31.41 -57.35
C TYR A 437 -16.80 32.61 -56.60
N ILE A 438 -15.51 32.56 -56.26
CA ILE A 438 -14.79 33.67 -55.62
C ILE A 438 -14.75 34.89 -56.54
N ASN A 439 -14.52 34.68 -57.84
CA ASN A 439 -14.50 35.75 -58.84
C ASN A 439 -15.87 36.42 -58.99
N LYS A 440 -16.96 35.66 -58.97
CA LYS A 440 -18.33 36.20 -58.97
C LYS A 440 -18.63 37.01 -57.72
N LEU A 441 -18.25 36.52 -56.53
CA LEU A 441 -18.42 37.27 -55.28
C LEU A 441 -17.62 38.57 -55.26
N TYR A 442 -16.42 38.57 -55.85
CA TYR A 442 -15.61 39.78 -56.01
C TYR A 442 -16.24 40.78 -56.99
N GLN A 443 -16.79 40.30 -58.12
CA GLN A 443 -17.47 41.15 -59.11
C GLN A 443 -18.80 41.72 -58.58
N GLN A 444 -19.51 41.00 -57.71
CA GLN A 444 -20.75 41.46 -57.07
C GLN A 444 -20.56 42.65 -56.10
N GLN A 445 -19.32 43.01 -55.75
CA GLN A 445 -19.04 44.18 -54.90
C GLN A 445 -19.23 45.53 -55.62
N GLY A 446 -19.46 45.53 -56.93
CA GLY A 446 -19.62 46.75 -57.74
C GLY A 446 -18.32 47.55 -57.91
N GLU A 447 -18.41 48.80 -58.35
CA GLU A 447 -17.25 49.66 -58.64
C GLU A 447 -16.42 50.03 -57.39
N SER A 448 -17.02 49.95 -56.19
CA SER A 448 -16.32 50.11 -54.91
C SER A 448 -15.85 48.76 -54.36
N LYS A 449 -14.73 48.27 -54.87
CA LYS A 449 -14.07 47.03 -54.41
C LYS A 449 -13.57 47.17 -52.96
N LYS A 450 -14.45 46.90 -51.98
CA LYS A 450 -14.17 47.07 -50.55
C LYS A 450 -13.30 45.95 -49.98
N LYS A 451 -13.32 44.75 -50.56
CA LYS A 451 -12.54 43.60 -50.08
C LYS A 451 -11.72 43.01 -51.20
N THR A 452 -10.50 42.63 -50.88
CA THR A 452 -9.62 41.87 -51.77
C THR A 452 -10.13 40.43 -51.93
N ILE A 453 -9.71 39.76 -53.00
CA ILE A 453 -10.00 38.34 -53.25
C ILE A 453 -9.56 37.47 -52.05
N GLY A 454 -8.42 37.80 -51.42
CA GLY A 454 -7.92 37.09 -50.24
C GLY A 454 -8.79 37.28 -48.99
N GLU A 455 -9.37 38.46 -48.78
CA GLU A 455 -10.29 38.72 -47.67
C GLU A 455 -11.62 37.97 -47.83
N ILE A 456 -12.16 37.90 -49.06
CA ILE A 456 -13.36 37.11 -49.37
C ILE A 456 -13.10 35.62 -49.12
N GLN A 457 -11.95 35.11 -49.54
CA GLN A 457 -11.54 33.73 -49.28
C GLN A 457 -11.43 33.46 -47.77
N ASN A 458 -10.86 34.39 -47.00
CA ASN A 458 -10.72 34.25 -45.55
C ASN A 458 -12.07 34.29 -44.82
N GLU A 459 -13.02 35.12 -45.26
CA GLU A 459 -14.36 35.17 -44.70
C GLU A 459 -15.14 33.87 -44.94
N ILE A 460 -15.09 33.33 -46.15
CA ILE A 460 -15.72 32.04 -46.49
C ILE A 460 -15.09 30.93 -45.64
N PHE A 461 -13.75 30.90 -45.56
CA PHE A 461 -13.01 29.92 -44.76
C PHE A 461 -13.38 30.01 -43.26
N THR A 462 -13.39 31.21 -42.70
CA THR A 462 -13.73 31.46 -41.30
C THR A 462 -15.17 31.05 -41.02
N SER A 463 -16.12 31.43 -41.87
CA SER A 463 -17.52 31.07 -41.71
C SER A 463 -17.75 29.55 -41.73
N ILE A 464 -17.12 28.84 -42.67
CA ILE A 464 -17.25 27.38 -42.77
C ILE A 464 -16.61 26.71 -41.55
N ASN A 465 -15.42 27.16 -41.12
CA ASN A 465 -14.77 26.59 -39.94
C ASN A 465 -15.49 26.89 -38.63
N THR A 466 -15.98 28.11 -38.42
CA THR A 466 -16.77 28.46 -37.24
C THR A 466 -18.03 27.63 -37.17
N TRP A 467 -18.68 27.37 -38.30
CA TRP A 467 -19.86 26.51 -38.36
C TRP A 467 -19.52 25.05 -38.05
N LEU A 468 -18.44 24.50 -38.65
CA LEU A 468 -18.03 23.10 -38.46
C LEU A 468 -17.41 22.81 -37.08
N ALA A 469 -16.82 23.81 -36.42
CA ALA A 469 -16.19 23.67 -35.12
C ALA A 469 -17.18 23.73 -33.94
N ASN A 470 -18.41 24.22 -34.17
CA ASN A 470 -19.42 24.32 -33.12
C ASN A 470 -20.12 22.95 -32.89
N PRO A 471 -20.04 22.36 -31.69
CA PRO A 471 -20.69 21.09 -31.36
C PRO A 471 -22.21 21.09 -31.59
N ASP A 472 -22.89 22.24 -31.41
CA ASP A 472 -24.35 22.37 -31.56
C ASP A 472 -24.83 22.26 -33.01
N ASN A 473 -23.90 22.39 -33.97
CA ASN A 473 -24.17 22.26 -35.40
C ASN A 473 -24.01 20.81 -35.90
N ALA A 474 -23.64 19.88 -35.03
CA ALA A 474 -23.50 18.48 -35.38
C ALA A 474 -24.85 17.88 -35.83
N GLY A 475 -24.88 17.34 -37.06
CA GLY A 475 -26.09 16.75 -37.65
C GLY A 475 -27.01 17.72 -38.38
N GLN A 476 -26.71 19.03 -38.38
CA GLN A 476 -27.46 20.00 -39.18
C GLN A 476 -27.09 19.88 -40.68
N ALA A 477 -28.05 20.13 -41.56
CA ALA A 477 -27.83 20.08 -43.01
C ALA A 477 -27.17 21.38 -43.50
N LEU A 478 -26.09 21.24 -44.28
CA LEU A 478 -25.45 22.36 -44.99
C LEU A 478 -26.09 22.53 -46.36
N VAL A 479 -26.50 23.76 -46.68
CA VAL A 479 -26.97 24.13 -48.02
C VAL A 479 -25.78 24.61 -48.83
N SER A 480 -25.51 23.94 -49.96
CA SER A 480 -24.49 24.36 -50.93
C SER A 480 -25.17 24.75 -52.24
N SER A 481 -24.92 25.96 -52.71
CA SER A 481 -25.43 26.44 -54.00
C SER A 481 -24.57 25.93 -55.17
N ALA A 482 -25.24 25.58 -56.27
CA ALA A 482 -24.59 25.32 -57.56
C ALA A 482 -24.68 26.56 -58.45
N PHE A 483 -23.73 26.74 -59.35
CA PHE A 483 -23.67 27.86 -60.27
C PHE A 483 -23.13 27.43 -61.64
N THR A 484 -23.53 28.12 -62.70
CA THR A 484 -22.96 27.91 -64.04
C THR A 484 -21.62 28.63 -64.15
N GLY A 485 -20.53 27.90 -64.36
CA GLY A 485 -19.17 28.44 -64.52
C GLY A 485 -18.96 29.16 -65.84
N SER A 486 -17.78 29.77 -66.00
CA SER A 486 -17.36 30.42 -67.25
C SER A 486 -17.20 29.43 -68.42
N ASP A 487 -17.15 28.14 -68.11
CA ASP A 487 -17.09 27.01 -69.04
C ASP A 487 -18.48 26.51 -69.49
N GLY A 488 -19.57 27.14 -69.03
CA GLY A 488 -20.94 26.78 -69.38
C GLY A 488 -21.48 25.54 -68.68
N LYS A 489 -20.74 24.95 -67.73
CA LYS A 489 -21.15 23.78 -66.95
C LYS A 489 -21.59 24.16 -65.55
N GLU A 490 -22.38 23.31 -64.92
CA GLU A 490 -22.81 23.49 -63.54
C GLU A 490 -21.72 23.01 -62.57
N HIS A 491 -21.30 23.89 -61.68
CA HIS A 491 -20.28 23.65 -60.65
C HIS A 491 -20.84 23.93 -59.25
N LYS A 492 -20.28 23.28 -58.23
CA LYS A 492 -20.59 23.59 -56.84
C LYS A 492 -19.72 24.74 -56.36
N ALA A 493 -20.27 25.62 -55.53
CA ALA A 493 -19.50 26.72 -54.93
C ALA A 493 -18.29 26.21 -54.13
N TRP A 494 -18.47 25.13 -53.38
CA TRP A 494 -17.44 24.47 -52.59
C TRP A 494 -17.75 22.98 -52.40
N GLU A 495 -16.72 22.20 -52.10
CA GLU A 495 -16.83 20.77 -51.81
C GLU A 495 -15.98 20.39 -50.59
N ILE A 496 -16.57 19.64 -49.65
CA ILE A 496 -15.86 19.10 -48.49
C ILE A 496 -15.57 17.62 -48.75
N VAL A 497 -14.28 17.26 -48.77
CA VAL A 497 -13.83 15.88 -48.89
C VAL A 497 -13.40 15.40 -47.51
N GLU A 498 -14.05 14.35 -47.01
CA GLU A 498 -13.67 13.72 -45.74
C GLU A 498 -12.54 12.72 -45.96
N ILE A 499 -11.50 12.82 -45.14
CA ILE A 499 -10.39 11.87 -45.09
C ILE A 499 -10.67 10.90 -43.95
N GLU A 500 -10.96 9.64 -44.27
CA GLU A 500 -11.07 8.60 -43.27
C GLU A 500 -9.69 8.32 -42.67
N SER A 501 -9.53 8.63 -41.39
CA SER A 501 -8.37 8.15 -40.64
C SER A 501 -8.58 6.67 -40.29
N LYS A 502 -7.54 5.86 -40.39
CA LYS A 502 -7.47 4.52 -39.78
C LYS A 502 -7.39 4.58 -38.25
N ALA A 503 -7.94 5.63 -37.64
CA ALA A 503 -7.83 5.88 -36.21
C ALA A 503 -8.52 4.80 -35.37
N ASN A 504 -9.54 4.13 -35.91
CA ASN A 504 -10.28 3.09 -35.19
C ASN A 504 -9.45 1.81 -34.95
N ASP A 505 -8.68 1.36 -35.94
CA ASP A 505 -7.85 0.14 -35.81
C ASP A 505 -6.69 0.36 -34.82
N GLN A 506 -6.04 1.53 -34.90
CA GLN A 506 -4.97 1.89 -33.97
C GLN A 506 -5.53 2.14 -32.55
N ALA A 507 -6.68 2.81 -32.42
CA ALA A 507 -7.29 3.05 -31.11
C ALA A 507 -7.67 1.74 -30.39
N ASN A 508 -8.09 0.72 -31.15
CA ASN A 508 -8.35 -0.63 -30.64
C ASN A 508 -7.04 -1.35 -30.24
N ALA A 509 -5.99 -1.27 -31.06
CA ALA A 509 -4.67 -1.82 -30.72
C ALA A 509 -4.11 -1.19 -29.43
N ASP A 510 -4.10 0.14 -29.35
CA ASP A 510 -3.66 0.87 -28.16
C ASP A 510 -4.49 0.53 -26.91
N LYS A 511 -5.76 0.10 -27.09
CA LYS A 511 -6.66 -0.26 -25.98
C LYS A 511 -6.24 -1.61 -25.40
N THR A 512 -6.00 -2.58 -26.27
CA THR A 512 -5.51 -3.91 -25.87
C THR A 512 -4.14 -3.80 -25.21
N GLU A 513 -3.20 -3.04 -25.81
CA GLU A 513 -1.87 -2.83 -25.24
C GLU A 513 -1.93 -2.15 -23.87
N LEU A 514 -2.76 -1.11 -23.71
CA LEU A 514 -2.92 -0.46 -22.41
C LEU A 514 -3.50 -1.41 -21.36
N GLN A 515 -4.42 -2.30 -21.74
CA GLN A 515 -5.01 -3.29 -20.84
C GLN A 515 -3.96 -4.33 -20.37
N GLU A 516 -3.12 -4.82 -21.27
CA GLU A 516 -2.03 -5.74 -20.94
C GLU A 516 -1.02 -5.10 -19.99
N ILE A 517 -0.58 -3.88 -20.29
CA ILE A 517 0.41 -3.15 -19.47
C ILE A 517 -0.17 -2.80 -18.10
N SER A 518 -1.42 -2.36 -18.04
CA SER A 518 -2.11 -2.08 -16.77
C SER A 518 -2.16 -3.33 -15.90
N SER A 519 -2.35 -4.50 -16.50
CA SER A 519 -2.34 -5.79 -15.79
C SER A 519 -0.96 -6.10 -15.21
N ILE A 520 0.12 -5.89 -15.97
CA ILE A 520 1.51 -6.05 -15.48
C ILE A 520 1.78 -5.13 -14.28
N ILE A 521 1.35 -3.88 -14.37
CA ILE A 521 1.47 -2.90 -13.28
C ILE A 521 0.71 -3.38 -12.04
N PHE A 522 -0.54 -3.82 -12.19
CA PHE A 522 -1.32 -4.34 -11.07
C PHE A 522 -0.67 -5.59 -10.45
N PHE A 523 -0.14 -6.52 -11.25
CA PHE A 523 0.59 -7.67 -10.72
C PHE A 523 1.81 -7.26 -9.89
N ALA A 524 2.63 -6.32 -10.39
CA ALA A 524 3.80 -5.83 -9.67
C ALA A 524 3.44 -5.08 -8.38
N MET A 525 2.30 -4.39 -8.35
CA MET A 525 1.74 -3.78 -7.13
C MET A 525 1.07 -4.78 -6.18
N GLY A 526 0.95 -6.05 -6.58
CA GLY A 526 0.20 -7.04 -5.82
C GLY A 526 -1.28 -6.67 -5.74
N LEU A 527 -1.86 -6.19 -6.83
CA LEU A 527 -3.28 -5.86 -6.95
C LEU A 527 -3.97 -6.85 -7.88
N ASP A 528 -5.16 -7.30 -7.49
CA ASP A 528 -6.07 -7.94 -8.43
C ASP A 528 -6.94 -6.83 -9.02
N ALA A 529 -6.79 -6.60 -10.33
CA ALA A 529 -7.50 -5.53 -11.02
C ALA A 529 -9.01 -5.61 -10.75
N LYS A 530 -9.58 -6.82 -10.84
CA LYS A 530 -11.03 -7.07 -10.70
C LYS A 530 -11.58 -6.74 -9.31
N LEU A 531 -10.73 -6.71 -8.28
CA LEU A 531 -11.13 -6.34 -6.92
C LEU A 531 -11.21 -4.82 -6.72
N ILE A 532 -10.49 -4.02 -7.51
CA ILE A 532 -10.46 -2.55 -7.41
C ILE A 532 -11.43 -1.91 -8.41
N GLY A 533 -11.76 -2.61 -9.49
CA GLY A 533 -12.71 -2.22 -10.52
C GLY A 533 -12.43 -2.94 -11.83
N ASN A 534 -13.14 -2.63 -12.91
CA ASN A 534 -12.74 -3.16 -14.21
C ASN A 534 -11.48 -2.44 -14.70
N THR A 535 -10.48 -3.19 -15.17
CA THR A 535 -9.36 -2.61 -15.92
C THR A 535 -9.93 -1.77 -17.07
N PRO A 536 -9.47 -0.53 -17.29
CA PRO A 536 -9.97 0.30 -18.37
C PRO A 536 -9.91 -0.44 -19.71
N GLY A 537 -11.08 -0.77 -20.26
CA GLY A 537 -11.22 -1.50 -21.52
C GLY A 537 -11.70 -2.94 -21.42
N ASP A 538 -11.72 -3.53 -20.22
CA ASP A 538 -12.27 -4.85 -19.94
C ASP A 538 -13.79 -4.79 -19.67
N THR A 539 -14.57 -5.51 -20.48
CA THR A 539 -16.03 -5.61 -20.37
C THR A 539 -16.49 -6.89 -19.68
N ALA A 540 -15.58 -7.77 -19.25
CA ALA A 540 -15.96 -9.01 -18.59
C ALA A 540 -16.50 -8.76 -17.18
N SER A 541 -17.75 -9.18 -16.93
CA SER A 541 -18.32 -9.21 -15.58
C SER A 541 -17.83 -10.44 -14.82
N SER A 542 -17.33 -10.26 -13.60
CA SER A 542 -16.93 -11.39 -12.74
C SER A 542 -18.07 -11.77 -11.80
N GLY A 543 -18.29 -13.07 -11.60
CA GLY A 543 -19.32 -13.56 -10.68
C GLY A 543 -18.95 -13.27 -9.21
N GLY A 544 -19.96 -13.08 -8.35
CA GLY A 544 -19.74 -12.74 -6.94
C GLY A 544 -18.92 -13.79 -6.16
N THR A 545 -19.03 -15.07 -6.52
CA THR A 545 -18.20 -16.14 -5.94
C THR A 545 -16.73 -16.01 -6.34
N ASP A 546 -16.44 -15.72 -7.61
CA ASP A 546 -15.05 -15.52 -8.09
C ASP A 546 -14.40 -14.32 -7.39
N LEU A 547 -15.14 -13.21 -7.22
CA LEU A 547 -14.64 -12.04 -6.50
C LEU A 547 -14.36 -12.34 -5.02
N ARG A 548 -15.20 -13.15 -4.36
CA ARG A 548 -14.98 -13.59 -2.99
C ARG A 548 -13.72 -14.43 -2.85
N GLU A 549 -13.55 -15.45 -3.69
CA GLU A 549 -12.38 -16.32 -3.65
C GLU A 549 -11.09 -15.55 -3.95
N ARG A 550 -11.12 -14.63 -4.93
CA ARG A 550 -9.99 -13.73 -5.20
C ARG A 550 -9.63 -12.87 -4.00
N PHE A 551 -10.63 -12.32 -3.31
CA PHE A 551 -10.40 -11.53 -2.11
C PHE A 551 -9.78 -12.36 -0.98
N LEU A 552 -10.26 -13.61 -0.77
CA LEU A 552 -9.69 -14.53 0.21
C LEU A 552 -8.24 -14.90 -0.10
N VAL A 553 -7.94 -15.25 -1.36
CA VAL A 553 -6.56 -15.50 -1.82
C VAL A 553 -5.68 -14.28 -1.54
N LYS A 554 -6.20 -13.07 -1.78
CA LYS A 554 -5.48 -11.82 -1.53
C LYS A 554 -5.17 -11.62 -0.05
N GLN A 555 -6.13 -11.86 0.84
CA GLN A 555 -5.91 -11.81 2.29
C GLN A 555 -4.82 -12.81 2.73
N ILE A 556 -4.82 -14.03 2.16
CA ILE A 556 -3.80 -15.05 2.46
C ILE A 556 -2.41 -14.60 2.01
N GLN A 557 -2.29 -14.00 0.82
CA GLN A 557 -1.01 -13.49 0.31
C GLN A 557 -0.38 -12.42 1.20
N PHE A 558 -1.19 -11.60 1.89
CA PHE A 558 -0.71 -10.57 2.80
C PHE A 558 -0.41 -11.05 4.23
N ALA A 559 -0.73 -12.31 4.56
CA ALA A 559 -0.53 -12.85 5.90
C ALA A 559 0.93 -12.77 6.41
N PRO A 560 1.97 -13.03 5.60
CA PRO A 560 3.35 -12.87 6.06
C PRO A 560 3.70 -11.43 6.44
N MET A 561 3.21 -10.43 5.68
CA MET A 561 3.41 -9.02 5.99
C MET A 561 2.67 -8.61 7.28
N GLN A 562 1.44 -9.11 7.46
CA GLN A 562 0.68 -8.93 8.70
C GLN A 562 1.43 -9.50 9.90
N GLN A 563 1.99 -10.72 9.77
CA GLN A 563 2.78 -11.34 10.83
C GLN A 563 4.04 -10.52 11.16
N ALA A 564 4.75 -9.99 10.15
CA ALA A 564 5.87 -9.08 10.38
C ALA A 564 5.43 -7.84 11.16
N MET A 565 4.27 -7.26 10.82
CA MET A 565 3.71 -6.12 11.55
C MET A 565 3.29 -6.44 12.99
N LEU A 566 2.94 -7.69 13.32
CA LEU A 566 2.61 -8.12 14.69
C LEU A 566 3.85 -8.32 15.57
N ARG A 567 5.04 -8.44 14.98
CA ARG A 567 6.29 -8.67 15.70
C ARG A 567 6.56 -7.69 16.86
N PRO A 568 6.29 -6.38 16.78
CA PRO A 568 6.46 -5.46 17.91
C PRO A 568 5.63 -5.88 19.13
N LEU A 569 4.39 -6.32 18.92
CA LEU A 569 3.52 -6.78 20.00
C LEU A 569 4.03 -8.09 20.60
N GLU A 570 4.53 -9.03 19.79
CA GLU A 570 5.17 -10.26 20.30
C GLU A 570 6.40 -9.95 21.16
N VAL A 571 7.23 -8.99 20.74
CA VAL A 571 8.40 -8.54 21.50
C VAL A 571 7.97 -7.92 22.82
N ILE A 572 6.92 -7.09 22.82
CA ILE A 572 6.35 -6.47 24.01
C ILE A 572 5.79 -7.53 24.97
N SER A 573 4.97 -8.48 24.48
CA SER A 573 4.43 -9.58 25.30
C SER A 573 5.53 -10.35 26.01
N ARG A 574 6.57 -10.76 25.26
CA ARG A 574 7.70 -11.52 25.80
C ARG A 574 8.56 -10.70 26.76
N PHE A 575 8.78 -9.42 26.45
CA PHE A 575 9.57 -8.53 27.30
C PHE A 575 8.87 -8.21 28.63
N ASN A 576 7.54 -8.07 28.60
CA ASN A 576 6.72 -7.81 29.78
C ASN A 576 6.38 -9.07 30.58
N GLU A 577 6.78 -10.25 30.11
CA GLU A 577 6.41 -11.54 30.70
C GLU A 577 4.89 -11.66 30.85
N TRP A 578 4.16 -11.25 29.82
CA TRP A 578 2.72 -11.49 29.73
C TRP A 578 2.43 -12.99 29.60
N ASP A 579 1.18 -13.38 29.84
CA ASP A 579 0.67 -14.75 29.69
C ASP A 579 1.20 -15.45 28.42
N GLU A 580 1.69 -16.68 28.58
CA GLU A 580 2.28 -17.47 27.50
C GLU A 580 1.24 -17.90 26.45
N HIS A 581 -0.02 -17.98 26.84
CA HIS A 581 -1.14 -18.27 25.94
C HIS A 581 -1.58 -17.04 25.12
N LEU A 582 -1.11 -15.84 25.45
CA LEU A 582 -1.42 -14.63 24.72
C LEU A 582 -0.70 -14.61 23.36
N VAL A 583 -1.47 -14.67 22.28
CA VAL A 583 -0.98 -14.48 20.92
C VAL A 583 -1.69 -13.32 20.25
N TRP A 584 -0.98 -12.59 19.39
CA TRP A 584 -1.56 -11.51 18.61
C TRP A 584 -1.89 -11.99 17.20
N GLN A 585 -3.10 -11.69 16.73
CA GLN A 585 -3.54 -12.06 15.38
C GLN A 585 -4.32 -10.91 14.74
N ILE A 586 -4.29 -10.82 13.41
CA ILE A 586 -5.19 -9.95 12.65
C ILE A 586 -6.29 -10.86 12.09
N ASP A 587 -7.51 -10.70 12.60
CA ASP A 587 -8.65 -11.52 12.19
C ASP A 587 -8.97 -11.28 10.70
N ARG A 588 -9.20 -12.37 9.96
CA ARG A 588 -9.68 -12.34 8.59
C ARG A 588 -11.20 -12.28 8.56
N GLU A 589 -11.73 -11.35 7.78
CA GLU A 589 -13.15 -11.32 7.46
C GLU A 589 -13.41 -12.21 6.25
N VAL A 590 -14.36 -13.13 6.36
CA VAL A 590 -14.82 -14.00 5.27
C VAL A 590 -16.20 -13.51 4.86
N LEU A 591 -16.38 -13.19 3.58
CA LEU A 591 -17.71 -12.91 3.04
C LEU A 591 -18.46 -14.24 2.93
N THR A 592 -19.68 -14.31 3.45
CA THR A 592 -20.51 -15.53 3.36
C THR A 592 -21.80 -15.23 2.61
N THR A 593 -22.53 -16.26 2.23
CA THR A 593 -23.92 -16.08 1.78
C THR A 593 -24.77 -15.56 2.94
N LEU A 594 -25.85 -14.83 2.60
CA LEU A 594 -26.82 -14.34 3.59
C LEU A 594 -27.49 -15.48 4.36
N ASP A 595 -27.54 -16.68 3.76
CA ASP A 595 -28.03 -17.91 4.38
C ASP A 595 -27.16 -18.32 5.60
N ASN A 596 -25.86 -18.07 5.55
CA ASN A 596 -24.91 -18.42 6.62
C ASN A 596 -24.67 -17.26 7.61
N SER A 597 -24.84 -16.01 7.19
CA SER A 597 -24.72 -14.84 8.06
C SER A 597 -25.69 -13.75 7.63
N LYS A 598 -26.52 -13.26 8.56
CA LYS A 598 -27.47 -12.16 8.31
C LYS A 598 -26.79 -10.86 7.88
N THR A 599 -25.50 -10.69 8.17
CA THR A 599 -24.73 -9.51 7.77
C THR A 599 -23.93 -9.74 6.48
N GLY A 600 -23.92 -10.96 5.92
CA GLY A 600 -23.12 -11.33 4.74
C GLY A 600 -21.61 -11.45 5.02
N VAL A 601 -21.20 -11.32 6.28
CA VAL A 601 -19.80 -11.41 6.72
C VAL A 601 -19.71 -12.32 7.94
N ALA A 602 -18.75 -13.24 7.98
CA ALA A 602 -18.42 -14.09 9.12
C ALA A 602 -16.94 -14.00 9.50
N LYS A 603 -16.62 -14.40 10.74
CA LYS A 603 -15.24 -14.60 11.19
C LYS A 603 -14.79 -16.00 10.79
N GLN A 604 -13.56 -16.14 10.29
CA GLN A 604 -12.98 -17.45 10.02
C GLN A 604 -12.95 -18.28 11.34
N GLY A 605 -13.57 -19.47 11.33
CA GLY A 605 -13.69 -20.35 12.50
C GLY A 605 -15.03 -20.33 13.24
N GLN A 606 -16.04 -19.61 12.72
CA GLN A 606 -17.45 -19.71 13.17
C GLN A 606 -18.35 -20.50 12.19
N GLU A 607 -17.74 -21.19 11.22
CA GLU A 607 -18.46 -22.11 10.30
C GLU A 607 -18.74 -23.46 10.95
#